data_AF-A0A6P2APX9-F1
#
_entry.id   AF-A0A6P2APX9-F1
#
_cell.length_a   1.000
_cell.length_b   1.000
_cell.length_c   1.000
_cell.angle_alpha   90.00
_cell.angle_beta   90.00
_cell.angle_gamma   90.00
#
_symmetry.space_group_name_H-M   'P 1'
#
loop_
_entity.id
_entity.type
_entity.pdbx_description
1 polymer ?
#
loop_
_entity_poly.entity_id
_entity_poly.type
_entity_poly.pdbx_seq_one_letter_code
_entity_poly.pdbx_strand_id
1 'polypeptide(L)'
;PAPTPQPSPEPEPEPESTDLIPDFPHVSGAVAGCQGREDCYAVPGETLRGVTRNLWASLTAQGYELRERADLGDDQGTRVYEVTHPDRPEPLFLSVFSFYSPETGDMARYILAQEPVEDLADL
;
A
#
# COMPACT_ATOMS: atom_id res chain seq x y z
N PRO A 1 -7.23 -53.65 7.49
CA PRO A 1 -6.33 -52.49 7.68
C PRO A 1 -6.99 -51.20 7.19
N ALA A 2 -7.36 -50.32 8.13
CA ALA A 2 -7.94 -49.01 7.81
C ALA A 2 -6.82 -47.99 7.53
N PRO A 3 -6.95 -47.11 6.52
CA PRO A 3 -5.99 -46.05 6.28
C PRO A 3 -6.11 -44.99 7.39
N THR A 4 -5.00 -44.71 8.05
CA THR A 4 -4.83 -43.63 9.01
C THR A 4 -5.12 -42.28 8.33
N PRO A 5 -5.91 -41.38 8.93
CA PRO A 5 -6.11 -40.04 8.38
C PRO A 5 -4.78 -39.26 8.37
N GLN A 6 -4.39 -38.73 7.20
CA GLN A 6 -3.31 -37.76 7.09
C GLN A 6 -3.71 -36.49 7.85
N PRO A 7 -2.78 -35.87 8.62
CA PRO A 7 -3.04 -34.55 9.18
C PRO A 7 -3.22 -33.55 8.03
N SER A 8 -4.35 -32.85 8.04
CA SER A 8 -4.59 -31.68 7.20
C SER A 8 -3.48 -30.66 7.46
N PRO A 9 -2.89 -30.02 6.44
CA PRO A 9 -1.94 -28.94 6.67
C PRO A 9 -2.62 -27.86 7.52
N GLU A 10 -2.01 -27.53 8.66
CA GLU A 10 -2.33 -26.34 9.44
C GLU A 10 -2.24 -25.12 8.52
N PRO A 11 -3.20 -24.18 8.55
CA PRO A 11 -3.07 -22.93 7.83
C PRO A 11 -1.82 -22.21 8.36
N GLU A 12 -0.83 -22.03 7.49
CA GLU A 12 0.29 -21.13 7.74
C GLU A 12 -0.32 -19.76 8.10
N PRO A 13 0.08 -19.12 9.21
CA PRO A 13 -0.45 -17.81 9.54
C PRO A 13 -0.13 -16.89 8.37
N GLU A 14 -1.18 -16.32 7.75
CA GLU A 14 -1.01 -15.17 6.86
C GLU A 14 -0.12 -14.16 7.62
N PRO A 15 0.94 -13.63 6.98
CA PRO A 15 1.81 -12.66 7.63
C PRO A 15 0.91 -11.60 8.25
N GLU A 16 1.09 -11.34 9.55
CA GLU A 16 0.32 -10.32 10.26
C GLU A 16 0.59 -9.00 9.56
N SER A 17 -0.30 -8.65 8.62
CA SER A 17 -0.29 -7.39 7.89
C SER A 17 -0.08 -6.29 8.90
N THR A 18 1.10 -5.66 8.89
CA THR A 18 1.42 -4.48 9.71
C THR A 18 0.73 -3.24 9.11
N ASP A 19 -0.41 -3.45 8.45
CA ASP A 19 -1.19 -2.40 7.85
C ASP A 19 -1.76 -1.56 8.98
N LEU A 20 -1.35 -0.29 8.98
CA LEU A 20 -1.77 0.68 9.98
C LEU A 20 -3.30 0.89 9.97
N ILE A 21 -3.98 0.48 8.91
CA ILE A 21 -5.44 0.46 8.79
C ILE A 21 -5.89 -1.01 8.72
N PRO A 22 -6.88 -1.43 9.54
CA PRO A 22 -7.49 -2.75 9.37
C PRO A 22 -8.17 -2.82 8.00
N ASP A 23 -7.90 -3.89 7.24
CA ASP A 23 -8.43 -4.09 5.88
C ASP A 23 -8.00 -2.96 4.91
N PHE A 24 -6.72 -2.55 4.98
CA PHE A 24 -6.20 -1.54 4.06
C PHE A 24 -6.42 -2.00 2.59
N PRO A 25 -7.06 -1.17 1.75
CA PRO A 25 -7.39 -1.58 0.40
C PRO A 25 -6.12 -1.69 -0.44
N HIS A 26 -5.78 -2.89 -0.88
CA HIS A 26 -4.70 -3.09 -1.83
C HIS A 26 -5.20 -3.07 -3.27
N VAL A 27 -4.42 -2.44 -4.14
CA VAL A 27 -4.71 -2.44 -5.58
C VAL A 27 -4.55 -3.86 -6.12
N SER A 28 -5.40 -4.27 -7.06
CA SER A 28 -5.30 -5.60 -7.67
C SER A 28 -3.93 -5.81 -8.33
N GLY A 29 -3.26 -6.90 -7.98
CA GLY A 29 -1.90 -7.19 -8.45
C GLY A 29 -0.81 -6.48 -7.66
N ALA A 30 -1.14 -5.78 -6.57
CA ALA A 30 -0.16 -5.30 -5.62
C ALA A 30 0.61 -6.48 -5.00
N VAL A 31 1.93 -6.34 -4.96
CA VAL A 31 2.85 -7.29 -4.37
C VAL A 31 3.49 -6.62 -3.17
N ALA A 32 3.34 -7.20 -1.98
CA ALA A 32 4.02 -6.74 -0.78
C ALA A 32 5.55 -6.89 -0.96
N GLY A 33 6.31 -5.91 -0.46
CA GLY A 33 7.77 -5.93 -0.55
C GLY A 33 8.33 -4.87 -1.49
N CYS A 34 8.50 -3.64 -1.00
CA CYS A 34 9.41 -2.68 -1.63
C CYS A 34 10.75 -2.73 -0.90
N GLN A 35 11.79 -3.25 -1.55
CA GLN A 35 13.16 -3.30 -0.98
C GLN A 35 13.23 -4.02 0.40
N GLY A 36 12.37 -5.00 0.66
CA GLY A 36 12.34 -5.75 1.92
C GLY A 36 11.40 -5.21 2.99
N ARG A 37 10.58 -4.18 2.68
CA ARG A 37 9.52 -3.70 3.56
C ARG A 37 8.16 -4.32 3.26
N GLU A 38 7.57 -4.93 4.28
CA GLU A 38 6.30 -5.64 4.20
C GLU A 38 5.10 -4.69 4.10
N ASP A 39 5.26 -3.46 4.59
CA ASP A 39 4.27 -2.40 4.60
C ASP A 39 4.33 -1.47 3.37
N CYS A 40 5.15 -1.83 2.38
CA CYS A 40 5.16 -1.18 1.06
C CYS A 40 4.77 -2.17 -0.03
N TYR A 41 3.96 -1.69 -0.96
CA TYR A 41 3.35 -2.50 -2.00
C TYR A 41 3.70 -1.97 -3.39
N ALA A 42 4.16 -2.86 -4.26
CA ALA A 42 4.46 -2.57 -5.65
C ALA A 42 3.33 -3.07 -6.57
N VAL A 43 2.87 -2.22 -7.47
CA VAL A 43 1.83 -2.53 -8.45
C VAL A 43 2.45 -2.50 -9.86
N PRO A 44 2.95 -3.65 -10.34
CA PRO A 44 3.51 -3.75 -11.69
C PRO A 44 2.46 -3.47 -12.76
N GLY A 45 2.82 -2.68 -13.79
CA GLY A 45 1.94 -2.38 -14.93
C GLY A 45 0.84 -1.36 -14.63
N GLU A 46 0.89 -0.72 -13.46
CA GLU A 46 0.00 0.36 -13.08
C GLU A 46 0.75 1.68 -12.93
N THR A 47 0.02 2.77 -13.16
CA THR A 47 0.60 4.12 -13.04
C THR A 47 0.26 4.71 -11.68
N LEU A 48 1.05 5.69 -11.24
CA LEU A 48 0.76 6.45 -10.02
C LEU A 48 -0.71 6.92 -10.00
N ARG A 49 -1.18 7.47 -11.13
CA ARG A 49 -2.56 7.97 -11.25
C ARG A 49 -3.59 6.86 -11.07
N GLY A 50 -3.33 5.68 -11.63
CA GLY A 50 -4.23 4.52 -11.53
C GLY A 50 -4.31 4.00 -10.10
N VAL A 51 -3.16 3.80 -9.45
CA VAL A 51 -3.04 3.40 -8.04
C VAL A 51 -3.71 4.41 -7.13
N THR A 52 -3.36 5.70 -7.22
CA THR A 52 -3.96 6.75 -6.39
C THR A 52 -5.48 6.78 -6.54
N ARG A 53 -6.02 6.68 -7.77
CA ARG A 53 -7.47 6.67 -7.98
C ARG A 53 -8.14 5.47 -7.32
N ASN A 54 -7.52 4.29 -7.39
CA ASN A 54 -8.04 3.08 -6.78
C ASN A 54 -8.04 3.18 -5.26
N LEU A 55 -6.89 3.54 -4.67
CA LEU A 55 -6.73 3.72 -3.23
C LEU A 55 -7.68 4.79 -2.68
N TRP A 56 -7.79 5.93 -3.37
CA TRP A 56 -8.72 6.99 -2.99
C TRP A 56 -10.16 6.48 -2.95
N ALA A 57 -10.63 5.85 -4.03
CA ALA A 57 -12.01 5.35 -4.10
C ALA A 57 -12.30 4.35 -2.97
N SER A 58 -11.37 3.44 -2.69
CA SER A 58 -11.52 2.41 -1.66
C SER A 58 -11.48 3.01 -0.24
N LEU A 59 -10.52 3.88 0.05
CA LEU A 59 -10.40 4.54 1.36
C LEU A 59 -11.60 5.46 1.64
N THR A 60 -12.06 6.24 0.65
CA THR A 60 -13.28 7.04 0.80
C THR A 60 -14.53 6.18 1.01
N ALA A 61 -14.62 5.00 0.37
CA ALA A 61 -15.71 4.07 0.63
C ALA A 61 -15.69 3.49 2.06
N GLN A 62 -14.50 3.42 2.68
CA GLN A 62 -14.33 3.02 4.08
C GLN A 62 -14.53 4.19 5.07
N GLY A 63 -14.79 5.42 4.59
CA GLY A 63 -15.00 6.59 5.43
C GLY A 63 -13.75 7.43 5.72
N TYR A 64 -12.62 7.12 5.07
CA TYR A 64 -11.41 7.94 5.15
C TYR A 64 -11.46 9.13 4.21
N GLU A 65 -10.94 10.27 4.66
CA GLU A 65 -10.70 11.44 3.85
C GLU A 65 -9.24 11.48 3.41
N LEU A 66 -9.01 11.75 2.11
CA LEU A 66 -7.67 11.93 1.56
C LEU A 66 -7.48 13.39 1.19
N ARG A 67 -6.38 13.96 1.67
CA ARG A 67 -5.95 15.31 1.33
C ARG A 67 -4.55 15.28 0.74
N GLU A 68 -4.43 15.69 -0.51
CA GLU A 68 -3.11 15.80 -1.14
C GLU A 68 -2.25 16.83 -0.40
N ARG A 69 -1.04 16.40 -0.04
CA ARG A 69 0.01 17.24 0.54
C ARG A 69 0.99 17.59 -0.57
N ALA A 70 0.59 18.56 -1.39
CA ALA A 70 1.42 19.07 -2.49
C ALA A 70 2.74 19.70 -2.00
N ASP A 71 2.85 20.00 -0.71
CA ASP A 71 4.07 20.45 -0.04
C ASP A 71 5.10 19.33 0.20
N LEU A 72 4.68 18.05 0.16
CA LEU A 72 5.49 16.86 0.45
C LEU A 72 5.67 15.95 -0.78
N GLY A 73 4.95 16.22 -1.85
CA GLY A 73 5.13 15.52 -3.13
C GLY A 73 6.21 16.18 -3.97
N ASP A 74 6.89 15.39 -4.80
CA ASP A 74 7.93 15.88 -5.71
C ASP A 74 7.48 15.79 -7.17
N ASP A 75 8.04 16.64 -8.04
CA ASP A 75 7.80 16.63 -9.49
C ASP A 75 8.34 15.35 -10.15
N GLN A 76 9.22 14.60 -9.48
CA GLN A 76 9.77 13.32 -9.95
C GLN A 76 8.81 12.13 -9.80
N GLY A 77 7.56 12.38 -9.41
CA GLY A 77 6.52 11.36 -9.39
C GLY A 77 6.28 10.73 -8.03
N THR A 78 6.50 11.49 -6.95
CA THR A 78 5.99 11.17 -5.62
C THR A 78 4.74 12.01 -5.34
N ARG A 79 3.71 11.37 -4.80
CA ARG A 79 2.51 12.05 -4.27
C ARG A 79 2.24 11.56 -2.87
N VAL A 80 2.10 12.51 -1.95
CA VAL A 80 1.78 12.23 -0.54
C VAL A 80 0.36 12.69 -0.27
N TYR A 81 -0.43 11.82 0.34
CA TYR A 81 -1.81 12.08 0.76
C TYR A 81 -1.91 11.89 2.26
N GLU A 82 -2.43 12.90 2.95
CA GLU A 82 -2.84 12.77 4.34
C GLU A 82 -4.18 12.04 4.38
N VAL A 83 -4.25 10.95 5.12
CA VAL A 83 -5.40 10.06 5.26
C VAL A 83 -5.94 10.21 6.69
N THR A 84 -7.14 10.77 6.82
CA THR A 84 -7.80 11.00 8.11
C THR A 84 -9.09 10.21 8.22
N HIS A 85 -9.50 9.87 9.45
CA HIS A 85 -10.76 9.18 9.72
C HIS A 85 -11.41 9.74 10.98
N PRO A 86 -12.74 9.93 11.04
CA PRO A 86 -13.39 10.48 12.24
C PRO A 86 -13.16 9.64 13.50
N ASP A 87 -13.11 8.32 13.38
CA ASP A 87 -12.82 7.40 14.49
C ASP A 87 -11.31 7.26 14.81
N ARG A 88 -10.43 7.94 14.07
CA ARG A 88 -8.98 7.89 14.27
C ARG A 88 -8.40 9.30 14.52
N PRO A 89 -7.86 9.59 15.71
CA PRO A 89 -7.34 10.92 16.02
C PRO A 89 -6.02 11.24 15.29
N GLU A 90 -5.27 10.21 14.89
CA GLU A 90 -3.96 10.36 14.27
C GLU A 90 -4.07 10.27 12.74
N PRO A 91 -3.60 11.30 11.99
CA PRO A 91 -3.54 11.23 10.55
C PRO A 91 -2.48 10.21 10.12
N LEU A 92 -2.76 9.52 9.02
CA LEU A 92 -1.79 8.69 8.33
C LEU A 92 -1.35 9.36 7.03
N PHE A 93 -0.26 8.89 6.46
CA PHE A 93 0.28 9.41 5.22
C PHE A 93 0.42 8.26 4.21
N LEU A 94 -0.31 8.38 3.12
CA LEU A 94 -0.21 7.52 1.95
C LEU A 94 0.75 8.16 0.96
N SER A 95 1.94 7.59 0.82
CA SER A 95 2.91 7.99 -0.19
C SER A 95 2.83 7.05 -1.39
N VAL A 96 2.66 7.60 -2.58
CA VAL A 96 2.60 6.87 -3.85
C VAL A 96 3.74 7.36 -4.73
N PHE A 97 4.55 6.42 -5.22
CA PHE A 97 5.73 6.65 -6.03
C PHE A 97 5.53 6.07 -7.41
N SER A 98 5.83 6.83 -8.46
CA SER A 98 5.97 6.28 -9.80
C SER A 98 7.37 5.71 -9.99
N PHE A 99 7.46 4.55 -10.61
CA PHE A 99 8.72 3.92 -10.95
C PHE A 99 8.65 3.36 -12.36
N TYR A 100 9.78 3.32 -13.06
CA TYR A 100 9.88 2.65 -14.35
C TYR A 100 10.78 1.43 -14.25
N SER A 101 10.26 0.26 -14.60
CA SER A 101 11.06 -0.96 -14.76
C SER A 101 11.21 -1.30 -16.24
N PRO A 102 12.41 -1.66 -16.73
CA PRO A 102 12.59 -2.07 -18.11
C PRO A 102 11.83 -3.36 -18.48
N GLU A 103 11.48 -4.20 -17.50
CA GLU A 103 10.77 -5.46 -17.72
C GLU A 103 9.26 -5.30 -17.77
N THR A 104 8.73 -4.38 -16.96
CA THR A 104 7.28 -4.25 -16.70
C THR A 104 6.69 -2.92 -17.18
N GLY A 105 7.55 -1.97 -17.57
CA GLY A 105 7.17 -0.60 -17.92
C GLY A 105 6.91 0.26 -16.69
N ASP A 106 5.93 1.15 -16.79
CA ASP A 106 5.46 1.96 -15.67
C ASP A 106 4.92 1.07 -14.54
N MET A 107 5.35 1.41 -13.33
CA MET A 107 4.90 0.80 -12.10
C MET A 107 4.61 1.90 -11.08
N ALA A 108 3.80 1.56 -10.10
CA ALA A 108 3.61 2.39 -8.93
C ALA A 108 3.93 1.61 -7.68
N ARG A 109 4.42 2.31 -6.67
CA ARG A 109 4.58 1.79 -5.32
C ARG A 109 3.78 2.65 -4.38
N TYR A 110 3.24 2.06 -3.33
CA TYR A 110 2.59 2.84 -2.29
C TYR A 110 2.91 2.27 -0.92
N ILE A 111 2.88 3.17 0.06
CA ILE A 111 3.14 2.89 1.46
C ILE A 111 2.23 3.75 2.30
N LEU A 112 1.70 3.16 3.36
CA LEU A 112 0.93 3.87 4.37
C LEU A 112 1.76 3.92 5.65
N ALA A 113 2.02 5.12 6.14
CA ALA A 113 2.86 5.34 7.33
C ALA A 113 2.23 6.36 8.28
N GLN A 114 2.71 6.41 9.52
CA GLN A 114 2.31 7.44 10.50
C GLN A 114 2.97 8.80 10.20
N GLU A 115 4.04 8.79 9.42
CA GLU A 115 4.79 9.96 8.99
C GLU A 115 4.88 9.98 7.45
N PRO A 116 4.94 11.16 6.82
CA PRO A 116 5.04 11.24 5.38
C PRO A 116 6.37 10.68 4.89
N VAL A 117 6.31 9.77 3.92
CA VAL A 117 7.51 9.27 3.22
C VAL A 117 7.65 10.05 1.93
N GLU A 118 8.63 10.95 1.86
CA GLU A 118 8.88 11.79 0.68
C GLU A 118 9.77 11.06 -0.35
N ASP A 119 10.63 10.16 0.12
CA ASP A 119 11.50 9.35 -0.71
C ASP A 119 11.66 7.92 -0.16
N LEU A 120 11.65 6.92 -1.04
CA LEU A 120 11.83 5.52 -0.63
C LEU A 120 13.27 5.19 -0.21
N ALA A 121 14.26 6.02 -0.53
CA ALA A 121 15.64 5.88 -0.04
C ALA A 121 15.85 6.52 1.34
N ASP A 122 14.87 7.29 1.85
CA ASP A 122 14.86 7.74 3.25
C ASP A 122 14.41 6.61 4.21
N LEU A 123 13.94 5.49 3.65
CA LEU A 123 13.54 4.26 4.34
C LEU A 123 14.64 3.20 4.33
#